data_AF-A0A0K3AV43-F1
#
_entry.id   AF-A0A0K3AV43-F1
#
_cell.length_a   1.000
_cell.length_b   1.000
_cell.length_c   1.000
_cell.angle_alpha   90.00
_cell.angle_beta   90.00
_cell.angle_gamma   90.00
#
_symmetry.space_group_name_H-M   'P 1'
#
loop_
_entity.id
_entity.type
_entity.pdbx_description
1 polymer ?
#
loop_
_entity_poly.entity_id
_entity_poly.type
_entity_poly.pdbx_seq_one_letter_code
_entity_poly.pdbx_strand_id
1 'polypeptide(L)'
;MDREVEAQIGLNNVKILKSNILDSDEGKLFLKFGDEDLVIGELESLKAIQSTETILCPKPFGIIRRNGSYSLITSYIDFQLRKDWALAGSQLAKMHAKNGEQLAQNARRTRFVSVNSGMSDISKSEEGEQIGTENFGFHVTTCCGRLGQENDWTETWEEFFIRHRLKPQIDRLIETHNDRQLFELSEILYTKTAKLLKCRENVLPSLVHGDLWGGNWSMTTADGAPEPIIFDPSSSYSDPEFEFGIMKMFEIQKADKPVSGIQISWQIDSDRRQSISELGD
;
A
#
# COMPACT_ATOMS: atom_id res chain seq x y z
N MET A 1 -26.17 17.74 12.96
CA MET A 1 -25.24 17.39 11.88
C MET A 1 -23.93 16.94 12.50
N ASP A 2 -23.41 17.71 13.44
CA ASP A 2 -22.12 17.48 14.09
C ASP A 2 -22.11 16.21 14.96
N ARG A 3 -23.08 16.01 15.86
CA ARG A 3 -23.09 14.87 16.81
C ARG A 3 -23.11 13.46 16.20
N GLU A 4 -23.77 13.28 15.05
CA GLU A 4 -23.86 11.97 14.39
C GLU A 4 -22.57 11.63 13.63
N VAL A 5 -21.94 12.65 13.05
CA VAL A 5 -20.62 12.55 12.42
C VAL A 5 -19.56 12.30 13.48
N GLU A 6 -19.55 13.11 14.54
CA GLU A 6 -18.69 12.97 15.72
C GLU A 6 -18.76 11.56 16.32
N ALA A 7 -19.96 11.00 16.46
CA ALA A 7 -20.16 9.64 16.97
C ALA A 7 -19.63 8.53 16.03
N GLN A 8 -19.67 8.73 14.71
CA GLN A 8 -19.20 7.74 13.74
C GLN A 8 -17.67 7.68 13.64
N ILE A 9 -16.98 8.80 13.87
CA ILE A 9 -15.53 8.91 13.68
C ILE A 9 -14.76 9.16 14.99
N GLY A 10 -15.45 9.28 16.12
CA GLY A 10 -14.85 9.50 17.44
C GLY A 10 -14.18 10.86 17.62
N LEU A 11 -14.59 11.88 16.87
CA LEU A 11 -14.05 13.25 16.97
C LEU A 11 -15.03 14.18 17.67
N ASN A 12 -14.55 15.31 18.21
CA ASN A 12 -15.40 16.33 18.80
C ASN A 12 -15.17 17.70 18.18
N ASN A 13 -16.14 18.59 18.34
CA ASN A 13 -16.10 19.98 17.88
C ASN A 13 -15.90 20.10 16.37
N VAL A 14 -16.45 19.17 15.60
CA VAL A 14 -16.27 19.14 14.14
C VAL A 14 -17.02 20.31 13.50
N LYS A 15 -16.29 21.18 12.79
CA LYS A 15 -16.85 22.35 12.09
C LYS A 15 -16.43 22.37 10.63
N ILE A 16 -17.37 22.61 9.72
CA ILE A 16 -17.06 22.76 8.30
C ILE A 16 -16.44 24.14 8.07
N LEU A 17 -15.21 24.20 7.55
CA LEU A 17 -14.55 25.46 7.20
C LEU A 17 -14.84 25.85 5.75
N LYS A 18 -14.62 24.92 4.81
CA LYS A 18 -14.83 25.04 3.35
C LYS A 18 -15.14 23.65 2.79
N SER A 19 -15.88 23.53 1.69
CA SER A 19 -16.34 22.27 1.03
C SER A 19 -15.79 20.95 1.62
N ASN A 20 -14.48 20.69 1.49
CA ASN A 20 -13.83 19.43 1.85
C ASN A 20 -12.87 19.55 3.05
N ILE A 21 -12.89 20.66 3.79
CA ILE A 21 -12.01 20.95 4.92
C ILE A 21 -12.87 21.15 6.17
N LEU A 22 -12.54 20.39 7.20
CA LEU A 22 -13.17 20.47 8.52
C LEU A 22 -12.13 20.94 9.55
N ASP A 23 -12.61 21.47 10.66
CA ASP A 23 -11.85 21.76 11.87
C ASP A 23 -12.35 20.85 12.99
N SER A 24 -11.46 20.41 13.88
CA SER A 24 -11.78 19.52 15.00
C SER A 24 -10.81 19.72 16.17
N ASP A 25 -11.03 19.01 17.27
CA ASP A 25 -10.07 18.90 18.37
C ASP A 25 -8.73 18.26 17.97
N GLU A 26 -8.70 17.45 16.91
CA GLU A 26 -7.49 16.87 16.31
C GLU A 26 -6.84 17.77 15.23
N GLY A 27 -7.34 19.00 15.06
CA GLY A 27 -6.89 19.95 14.06
C GLY A 27 -7.68 19.91 12.75
N LYS A 28 -7.07 20.40 11.66
CA LYS A 28 -7.72 20.45 10.34
C LYS A 28 -7.82 19.04 9.75
N LEU A 29 -8.98 18.75 9.18
CA LEU A 29 -9.27 17.48 8.52
C LEU A 29 -9.62 17.71 7.05
N PHE A 30 -9.49 16.64 6.27
CA PHE A 30 -9.88 16.60 4.86
C PHE A 30 -10.95 15.52 4.62
N LEU A 31 -11.99 15.91 3.89
CA LEU A 31 -13.14 15.08 3.54
C LEU A 31 -13.05 14.66 2.06
N LYS A 32 -12.98 13.35 1.82
CA LYS A 32 -12.97 12.75 0.48
C LYS A 32 -14.30 12.06 0.22
N PHE A 33 -14.94 12.40 -0.90
CA PHE A 33 -16.19 11.77 -1.32
C PHE A 33 -15.89 10.64 -2.29
N GLY A 34 -16.62 9.53 -2.16
CA GLY A 34 -16.47 8.37 -3.03
C GLY A 34 -17.60 7.38 -2.87
N ASP A 35 -17.59 6.35 -3.72
CA ASP A 35 -18.43 5.18 -3.53
C ASP A 35 -17.87 4.31 -2.39
N GLU A 36 -18.66 3.37 -1.88
CA GLU A 36 -18.35 2.56 -0.70
C GLU A 36 -16.97 1.86 -0.81
N ASP A 37 -16.74 1.11 -1.89
CA ASP A 37 -15.49 0.38 -2.10
C ASP A 37 -14.27 1.32 -2.20
N LEU A 38 -14.43 2.49 -2.82
CA LEU A 38 -13.35 3.47 -2.96
C LEU A 38 -12.91 3.99 -1.59
N VAL A 39 -13.85 4.41 -0.74
CA VAL A 39 -13.51 4.96 0.57
C VAL A 39 -13.05 3.90 1.56
N ILE A 40 -13.57 2.67 1.47
CA ILE A 40 -13.14 1.53 2.31
C ILE A 40 -11.73 1.10 1.91
N GLY A 41 -11.49 0.92 0.60
CA GLY A 41 -10.18 0.56 0.08
C GLY A 41 -9.11 1.58 0.48
N GLU A 42 -9.39 2.87 0.33
CA GLU A 42 -8.46 3.94 0.74
C GLU A 42 -8.24 3.96 2.26
N LEU A 43 -9.32 3.83 3.07
CA LEU A 43 -9.23 3.78 4.53
C LEU A 43 -8.28 2.67 5.02
N GLU A 44 -8.49 1.46 4.52
CA GLU A 44 -7.72 0.29 4.95
C GLU A 44 -6.28 0.34 4.42
N SER A 45 -6.07 0.91 3.23
CA SER A 45 -4.74 1.18 2.69
C SER A 45 -3.96 2.17 3.54
N LEU A 46 -4.58 3.29 3.95
CA LEU A 46 -3.94 4.28 4.83
C LEU A 46 -3.59 3.69 6.20
N LYS A 47 -4.46 2.87 6.78
CA LYS A 47 -4.17 2.15 8.04
C LYS A 47 -2.97 1.22 7.88
N ALA A 48 -2.91 0.45 6.79
CA ALA A 48 -1.81 -0.46 6.53
C ALA A 48 -0.48 0.28 6.32
N ILE A 49 -0.49 1.40 5.59
CA ILE A 49 0.71 2.24 5.42
C ILE A 49 1.14 2.83 6.78
N GLN A 50 0.20 3.37 7.56
CA GLN A 50 0.47 3.96 8.87
C GLN A 50 1.08 2.94 9.85
N SER A 51 0.61 1.69 9.85
CA SER A 51 1.12 0.63 10.74
C SER A 51 2.57 0.21 10.43
N THR A 52 3.10 0.60 9.26
CA THR A 52 4.51 0.33 8.96
C THR A 52 5.47 1.21 9.75
N GLU A 53 5.04 2.41 10.14
CA GLU A 53 5.87 3.46 10.77
C GLU A 53 7.10 3.83 9.93
N THR A 54 6.92 3.96 8.60
CA THR A 54 8.04 4.18 7.66
C THR A 54 7.98 5.50 6.90
N ILE A 55 6.94 5.69 6.08
CA ILE A 55 6.67 6.90 5.31
C ILE A 55 5.33 7.48 5.77
N LEU A 56 5.21 8.82 5.80
CA LEU A 56 3.96 9.43 6.24
C LEU A 56 2.84 9.19 5.23
N CYS A 57 1.63 9.06 5.76
CA CYS A 57 0.38 9.13 5.01
C CYS A 57 -0.65 9.93 5.83
N PRO A 58 -1.73 10.45 5.22
CA PRO A 58 -2.80 11.06 5.99
C PRO A 58 -3.35 10.09 7.06
N LYS A 59 -3.49 10.54 8.31
CA LYS A 59 -4.11 9.76 9.39
C LYS A 59 -5.58 9.54 9.04
N PRO A 60 -6.05 8.30 8.86
CA PRO A 60 -7.46 8.03 8.65
C PRO A 60 -8.24 8.11 9.96
N PHE A 61 -9.36 8.83 9.97
CA PHE A 61 -10.27 8.92 11.13
C PHE A 61 -11.50 8.02 10.99
N GLY A 62 -11.92 7.73 9.75
CA GLY A 62 -13.03 6.83 9.48
C GLY A 62 -13.88 7.27 8.30
N ILE A 63 -14.99 6.54 8.09
CA ILE A 63 -15.95 6.79 7.02
C ILE A 63 -17.24 7.34 7.61
N ILE A 64 -17.77 8.40 6.99
CA ILE A 64 -19.13 8.87 7.22
C ILE A 64 -20.04 8.28 6.13
N ARG A 65 -21.19 7.76 6.56
CA ARG A 65 -22.28 7.39 5.66
C ARG A 65 -23.47 8.32 5.87
N ARG A 66 -23.93 8.99 4.81
CA ARG A 66 -25.10 9.87 4.86
C ARG A 66 -25.90 9.82 3.57
N ASN A 67 -27.20 9.56 3.68
CA ASN A 67 -28.14 9.52 2.54
C ASN A 67 -27.66 8.64 1.37
N GLY A 68 -26.96 7.53 1.68
CA GLY A 68 -26.39 6.63 0.67
C GLY A 68 -25.08 7.12 0.04
N SER A 69 -24.55 8.28 0.43
CA SER A 69 -23.22 8.75 0.06
C SER A 69 -22.18 8.36 1.11
N TYR A 70 -20.96 8.07 0.66
CA TYR A 70 -19.84 7.69 1.50
C TYR A 70 -18.75 8.76 1.45
N SER A 71 -18.07 8.98 2.57
CA SER A 71 -16.94 9.91 2.63
C SER A 71 -15.90 9.46 3.63
N LEU A 72 -14.63 9.53 3.26
CA LEU A 72 -13.49 9.28 4.12
C LEU A 72 -13.01 10.58 4.77
N ILE A 73 -12.76 10.55 6.07
CA ILE A 73 -12.10 11.64 6.81
C ILE A 73 -10.65 11.27 7.10
N THR A 74 -9.76 12.19 6.76
CA THR A 74 -8.32 12.10 7.03
C THR A 74 -7.78 13.37 7.68
N SER A 75 -6.58 13.32 8.23
CA SER A 75 -5.84 14.54 8.59
C SER A 75 -5.60 15.41 7.36
N TYR A 76 -5.76 16.72 7.49
CA TYR A 76 -5.37 17.66 6.44
C TYR A 76 -3.85 17.69 6.25
N ILE A 77 -3.39 17.81 5.01
CA ILE A 77 -1.96 17.88 4.68
C ILE A 77 -1.62 19.27 4.16
N ASP A 78 -0.65 19.91 4.80
CA ASP A 78 -0.03 21.14 4.31
C ASP A 78 1.20 20.79 3.43
N PHE A 79 1.00 20.79 2.12
CA PHE A 79 2.07 20.44 1.18
C PHE A 79 3.17 21.50 1.12
N GLN A 80 4.40 21.04 1.07
CA GLN A 80 5.56 21.84 0.73
C GLN A 80 5.86 21.75 -0.77
N LEU A 81 6.40 22.85 -1.34
CA LEU A 81 6.78 22.93 -2.75
C LEU A 81 8.05 22.14 -3.07
N ARG A 82 9.02 22.10 -2.14
CA ARG A 82 10.29 21.44 -2.36
C ARG A 82 10.11 19.93 -2.23
N LYS A 83 10.54 19.19 -3.24
CA LYS A 83 10.56 17.73 -3.25
C LYS A 83 11.92 17.19 -2.77
N ASP A 84 11.91 16.15 -1.95
CA ASP A 84 13.09 15.35 -1.59
C ASP A 84 12.88 13.88 -1.97
N TRP A 85 13.33 13.54 -3.18
CA TRP A 85 13.19 12.20 -3.74
C TRP A 85 14.03 11.14 -3.02
N ALA A 86 15.18 11.54 -2.48
CA ALA A 86 16.08 10.59 -1.83
C ALA A 86 15.49 10.14 -0.49
N LEU A 87 14.97 11.09 0.29
CA LEU A 87 14.29 10.78 1.54
C LEU A 87 12.99 9.98 1.30
N ALA A 88 12.13 10.44 0.38
CA ALA A 88 10.92 9.72 0.00
C ALA A 88 11.22 8.29 -0.44
N GLY A 89 12.24 8.12 -1.28
CA GLY A 89 12.66 6.82 -1.76
C GLY A 89 13.18 5.89 -0.67
N SER A 90 13.96 6.42 0.28
CA SER A 90 14.47 5.64 1.41
C SER A 90 13.35 5.18 2.33
N GLN A 91 12.38 6.04 2.64
CA GLN A 91 11.24 5.68 3.48
C GLN A 91 10.28 4.70 2.78
N LEU A 92 10.05 4.87 1.48
CA LEU A 92 9.26 3.91 0.69
C LEU A 92 9.92 2.52 0.64
N ALA A 93 11.24 2.46 0.48
CA ALA A 93 11.96 1.19 0.54
C ALA A 93 11.80 0.49 1.90
N LYS A 94 11.82 1.24 3.00
CA LYS A 94 11.51 0.71 4.34
C LYS A 94 10.08 0.18 4.43
N MET A 95 9.10 0.91 3.87
CA MET A 95 7.71 0.47 3.82
C MET A 95 7.59 -0.91 3.17
N HIS A 96 8.22 -1.09 2.00
CA HIS A 96 8.18 -2.35 1.28
C HIS A 96 8.92 -3.48 2.04
N ALA A 97 10.01 -3.17 2.73
CA ALA A 97 10.78 -4.16 3.50
C ALA A 97 10.05 -4.68 4.75
N LYS A 98 9.10 -3.90 5.30
CA LYS A 98 8.43 -4.16 6.59
C LYS A 98 7.84 -5.56 6.71
N ASN A 99 7.15 -6.05 5.67
CA ASN A 99 6.54 -7.39 5.71
C ASN A 99 7.59 -8.50 5.84
N GLY A 100 8.69 -8.40 5.09
CA GLY A 100 9.79 -9.36 5.17
C GLY A 100 10.47 -9.34 6.54
N GLU A 101 10.61 -8.17 7.15
CA GLU A 101 11.12 -8.03 8.52
C GLU A 101 10.20 -8.71 9.54
N GLN A 102 8.88 -8.52 9.43
CA GLN A 102 7.88 -9.15 10.30
C GLN A 102 7.93 -10.68 10.19
N LEU A 103 7.95 -11.23 8.96
CA LEU A 103 8.08 -12.67 8.73
C LEU A 103 9.37 -13.22 9.34
N ALA A 104 10.51 -12.54 9.15
CA ALA A 104 11.79 -12.97 9.71
C ALA A 104 11.80 -12.93 11.25
N GLN A 105 11.20 -11.92 11.87
CA GLN A 105 11.07 -11.81 13.32
C GLN A 105 10.19 -12.94 13.87
N ASN A 106 9.06 -13.23 13.22
CA ASN A 106 8.17 -14.32 13.62
C ASN A 106 8.81 -15.70 13.46
N ALA A 107 9.53 -15.94 12.37
CA ALA A 107 10.29 -17.17 12.18
C ALA A 107 11.34 -17.38 13.29
N ARG A 108 12.04 -16.32 13.71
CA ARG A 108 12.99 -16.38 14.84
C ARG A 108 12.26 -16.71 16.15
N ARG A 109 11.16 -16.02 16.45
CA ARG A 109 10.38 -16.24 17.68
C ARG A 109 9.87 -17.68 17.79
N THR A 110 9.31 -18.23 16.71
CA THR A 110 8.82 -19.62 16.67
C THR A 110 9.94 -20.63 16.90
N ARG A 111 11.15 -20.41 16.34
CA ARG A 111 12.31 -21.27 16.62
C ARG A 111 12.75 -21.20 18.08
N PHE A 112 12.81 -20.01 18.69
CA PHE A 112 13.18 -19.86 20.09
C PHE A 112 12.20 -20.56 21.05
N VAL A 113 10.89 -20.49 20.77
CA VAL A 113 9.87 -21.22 21.54
C VAL A 113 10.03 -22.73 21.40
N SER A 114 10.28 -23.23 20.18
CA SER A 114 10.46 -24.68 19.93
C SER A 114 11.72 -25.27 20.56
N VAL A 115 12.77 -24.48 20.81
CA VAL A 115 14.00 -24.95 21.46
C VAL A 115 13.86 -24.97 22.99
N ASN A 116 13.05 -24.07 23.56
CA ASN A 116 12.91 -23.92 25.01
C ASN A 116 11.68 -24.63 25.60
N SER A 117 10.85 -25.31 24.80
CA SER A 117 9.69 -26.07 25.28
C SER A 117 10.07 -27.43 25.88
N GLY A 118 10.84 -27.40 26.96
CA GLY A 118 10.75 -28.32 28.07
C GLY A 118 10.23 -27.55 29.29
N MET A 119 8.91 -27.62 29.50
CA MET A 119 8.13 -27.07 30.64
C MET A 119 7.61 -25.61 30.58
N SER A 120 6.28 -25.54 30.70
CA SER A 120 5.40 -24.50 31.29
C SER A 120 5.12 -23.15 30.60
N ASP A 121 3.82 -22.88 30.60
CA ASP A 121 3.08 -21.61 30.57
C ASP A 121 2.96 -20.85 29.25
N ILE A 122 1.84 -21.16 28.58
CA ILE A 122 1.16 -20.31 27.61
C ILE A 122 0.68 -19.06 28.35
N SER A 123 1.57 -18.08 28.51
CA SER A 123 1.16 -16.69 28.71
C SER A 123 0.53 -16.23 27.40
N LYS A 124 -0.77 -15.91 27.47
CA LYS A 124 -1.51 -15.21 26.42
C LYS A 124 -0.67 -14.04 25.89
N SER A 125 -0.17 -14.17 24.67
CA SER A 125 0.49 -13.08 23.96
C SER A 125 -0.55 -12.02 23.64
N GLU A 126 -0.16 -10.78 23.90
CA GLU A 126 -0.89 -9.54 23.73
C GLU A 126 -1.62 -9.45 22.38
N GLU A 127 -2.84 -8.90 22.42
CA GLU A 127 -3.65 -8.60 21.24
C GLU A 127 -2.90 -7.63 20.31
N GLY A 128 -2.61 -8.05 19.06
CA GLY A 128 -2.37 -7.11 17.95
C GLY A 128 -1.02 -7.20 17.22
N GLU A 129 -0.10 -8.11 17.53
CA GLU A 129 1.17 -8.18 16.80
C GLU A 129 0.97 -8.72 15.36
N GLN A 130 1.15 -7.85 14.35
CA GLN A 130 0.91 -8.16 12.94
C GLN A 130 1.99 -9.11 12.41
N ILE A 131 1.60 -10.34 12.04
CA ILE A 131 2.52 -11.47 11.81
C ILE A 131 3.28 -11.38 10.45
N GLY A 132 2.96 -10.39 9.62
CA GLY A 132 3.33 -10.39 8.20
C GLY A 132 2.51 -11.43 7.42
N THR A 133 2.62 -11.41 6.09
CA THR A 133 1.92 -12.34 5.18
C THR A 133 2.87 -12.95 4.15
N GLU A 134 2.70 -14.24 3.88
CA GLU A 134 3.41 -14.96 2.80
C GLU A 134 2.64 -14.92 1.47
N ASN A 135 1.37 -14.51 1.50
CA ASN A 135 0.49 -14.47 0.33
C ASN A 135 0.37 -13.05 -0.26
N PHE A 136 0.05 -12.99 -1.55
CA PHE A 136 -0.21 -11.75 -2.29
C PHE A 136 -1.71 -11.44 -2.24
N GLY A 137 -2.07 -10.18 -2.04
CA GLY A 137 -3.46 -9.78 -1.84
C GLY A 137 -3.65 -8.69 -0.81
N PHE A 138 -4.90 -8.47 -0.44
CA PHE A 138 -5.32 -7.47 0.53
C PHE A 138 -6.70 -7.86 1.07
N HIS A 139 -7.00 -7.51 2.31
CA HIS A 139 -8.24 -7.95 2.97
C HIS A 139 -9.49 -7.24 2.46
N VAL A 140 -9.35 -6.21 1.64
CA VAL A 140 -10.45 -5.50 0.97
C VAL A 140 -10.12 -5.22 -0.49
N THR A 141 -11.17 -5.05 -1.30
CA THR A 141 -11.05 -4.44 -2.62
C THR A 141 -10.52 -3.01 -2.47
N THR A 142 -9.53 -2.66 -3.29
CA THR A 142 -9.02 -1.28 -3.41
C THR A 142 -9.38 -0.71 -4.78
N CYS A 143 -9.08 0.57 -5.02
CA CYS A 143 -9.43 1.22 -6.28
C CYS A 143 -8.23 2.00 -6.84
N CYS A 144 -7.80 1.64 -8.06
CA CYS A 144 -6.87 2.46 -8.82
C CYS A 144 -7.69 3.47 -9.65
N GLY A 145 -7.78 4.71 -9.16
CA GLY A 145 -8.77 5.67 -9.65
C GLY A 145 -10.20 5.20 -9.41
N ARG A 146 -10.99 4.96 -10.47
CA ARG A 146 -12.38 4.45 -10.38
C ARG A 146 -12.49 2.95 -10.66
N LEU A 147 -11.36 2.27 -10.87
CA LEU A 147 -11.33 0.86 -11.20
C LEU A 147 -11.10 0.06 -9.93
N GLY A 148 -12.11 -0.71 -9.51
CA GLY A 148 -11.97 -1.68 -8.45
C GLY A 148 -10.90 -2.71 -8.78
N GLN A 149 -10.07 -3.02 -7.79
CA GLN A 149 -9.02 -4.02 -7.82
C GLN A 149 -9.36 -5.05 -6.76
N GLU A 150 -9.89 -6.19 -7.21
CA GLU A 150 -10.04 -7.36 -6.36
C GLU A 150 -8.67 -7.80 -5.85
N ASN A 151 -8.60 -8.15 -4.56
CA ASN A 151 -7.35 -8.45 -3.88
C ASN A 151 -7.40 -9.78 -3.13
N ASP A 152 -8.24 -10.71 -3.59
CA ASP A 152 -8.27 -12.07 -3.05
C ASP A 152 -6.86 -12.66 -2.98
N TRP A 153 -6.61 -13.40 -1.91
CA TRP A 153 -5.29 -13.89 -1.60
C TRP A 153 -4.86 -15.01 -2.55
N THR A 154 -3.63 -14.93 -3.05
CA THR A 154 -2.98 -15.97 -3.85
C THR A 154 -1.61 -16.31 -3.28
N GLU A 155 -1.16 -17.55 -3.48
CA GLU A 155 0.13 -18.03 -2.96
C GLU A 155 1.31 -17.52 -3.80
N THR A 156 1.10 -17.27 -5.09
CA THR A 156 2.17 -16.85 -6.01
C THR A 156 1.92 -15.47 -6.59
N TRP A 157 3.00 -14.73 -6.86
CA TRP A 157 2.95 -13.43 -7.52
C TRP A 157 2.40 -13.53 -8.94
N GLU A 158 2.79 -14.58 -9.67
CA GLU A 158 2.31 -14.83 -11.02
C GLU A 158 0.79 -14.90 -11.06
N GLU A 159 0.20 -15.75 -10.21
CA GLU A 159 -1.25 -15.90 -10.14
C GLU A 159 -1.91 -14.57 -9.78
N PHE A 160 -1.39 -13.88 -8.76
CA PHE A 160 -1.93 -12.59 -8.33
C PHE A 160 -1.97 -11.58 -9.48
N PHE A 161 -0.83 -11.40 -10.15
CA PHE A 161 -0.68 -10.39 -11.20
C PHE A 161 -1.57 -10.71 -12.40
N ILE A 162 -1.58 -11.95 -12.87
CA ILE A 162 -2.40 -12.35 -14.02
C ILE A 162 -3.89 -12.23 -13.66
N ARG A 163 -4.32 -12.79 -12.53
CA ARG A 163 -5.73 -12.90 -12.16
C ARG A 163 -6.34 -11.59 -11.68
N HIS A 164 -5.61 -10.81 -10.89
CA HIS A 164 -6.15 -9.65 -10.17
C HIS A 164 -5.64 -8.30 -10.68
N ARG A 165 -4.69 -8.27 -11.61
CA ARG A 165 -4.23 -7.02 -12.24
C ARG A 165 -4.47 -7.02 -13.75
N LEU A 166 -4.01 -8.04 -14.46
CA LEU A 166 -4.03 -8.05 -15.92
C LEU A 166 -5.39 -8.48 -16.49
N LYS A 167 -5.87 -9.66 -16.11
CA LYS A 167 -7.09 -10.27 -16.66
C LYS A 167 -8.34 -9.38 -16.52
N PRO A 168 -8.63 -8.73 -15.37
CA PRO A 168 -9.83 -7.91 -15.23
C PRO A 168 -9.85 -6.72 -16.20
N GLN A 169 -8.69 -6.16 -16.53
CA GLN A 169 -8.59 -5.05 -17.50
C GLN A 169 -8.85 -5.54 -18.93
N ILE A 170 -8.30 -6.71 -19.28
CA ILE A 170 -8.51 -7.34 -20.58
C ILE A 170 -9.98 -7.75 -20.76
N ASP A 171 -10.56 -8.42 -19.76
CA ASP A 171 -11.96 -8.84 -19.77
C ASP A 171 -12.89 -7.63 -19.95
N ARG A 172 -12.65 -6.54 -19.21
CA ARG A 172 -13.44 -5.30 -19.36
C ARG A 172 -13.33 -4.70 -20.76
N LEU A 173 -12.15 -4.71 -21.37
CA LEU A 173 -11.95 -4.21 -22.73
C LEU A 173 -12.69 -5.08 -23.75
N ILE A 174 -12.64 -6.41 -23.59
CA ILE A 174 -13.35 -7.37 -24.44
C ILE A 174 -14.87 -7.17 -24.30
N GLU A 175 -15.38 -7.03 -23.09
CA GLU A 175 -16.82 -6.79 -22.83
C GLU A 175 -17.29 -5.45 -23.41
N THR A 176 -16.49 -4.41 -23.27
CA THR A 176 -16.85 -3.05 -23.71
C THR A 176 -16.79 -2.90 -25.23
N HIS A 177 -15.79 -3.52 -25.87
CA HIS A 177 -15.50 -3.31 -27.30
C HIS A 177 -15.83 -4.52 -28.19
N ASN A 178 -16.25 -5.65 -27.60
CA ASN A 178 -16.47 -6.92 -28.29
C ASN A 178 -15.24 -7.35 -29.13
N ASP A 179 -14.04 -7.13 -28.57
CA ASP A 179 -12.77 -7.33 -29.27
C ASP A 179 -12.34 -8.79 -29.25
N ARG A 180 -12.73 -9.52 -30.31
CA ARG A 180 -12.38 -10.94 -30.48
C ARG A 180 -10.88 -11.18 -30.65
N GLN A 181 -10.16 -10.25 -31.28
CA GLN A 181 -8.73 -10.41 -31.48
C GLN A 181 -8.00 -10.30 -30.14
N LEU A 182 -8.40 -9.37 -29.28
CA LEU A 182 -7.87 -9.24 -27.93
C LEU A 182 -8.14 -10.50 -27.10
N PHE A 183 -9.33 -11.08 -27.19
CA PHE A 183 -9.66 -12.36 -26.54
C PHE A 183 -8.70 -13.48 -26.96
N GLU A 184 -8.49 -13.68 -28.27
CA GLU A 184 -7.58 -14.72 -28.78
C GLU A 184 -6.11 -14.48 -28.36
N LEU A 185 -5.68 -13.21 -28.30
CA LEU A 185 -4.32 -12.83 -27.87
C LEU A 185 -4.12 -12.89 -26.35
N SER A 186 -5.19 -12.79 -25.56
CA SER A 186 -5.13 -12.74 -24.09
C SER A 186 -4.49 -14.00 -23.50
N GLU A 187 -4.82 -15.19 -24.01
CA GLU A 187 -4.24 -16.46 -23.54
C GLU A 187 -2.73 -16.54 -23.80
N ILE A 188 -2.29 -16.01 -24.95
CA ILE A 188 -0.87 -15.90 -25.29
C ILE A 188 -0.19 -14.91 -24.35
N LEU A 189 -0.83 -13.79 -24.06
CA LEU A 189 -0.35 -12.78 -23.13
C LEU A 189 -0.19 -13.39 -21.72
N TYR A 190 -1.20 -14.05 -21.17
CA TYR A 190 -1.13 -14.69 -19.86
C TYR A 190 0.01 -15.71 -19.78
N THR A 191 0.13 -16.58 -20.80
CA THR A 191 1.21 -17.57 -20.88
C THR A 191 2.60 -16.92 -20.94
N LYS A 192 2.76 -15.81 -21.66
CA LYS A 192 4.03 -15.08 -21.75
C LYS A 192 4.33 -14.32 -20.46
N THR A 193 3.33 -13.74 -19.82
CA THR A 193 3.44 -13.08 -18.52
C THR A 193 3.91 -14.06 -17.45
N ALA A 194 3.31 -15.27 -17.38
CA ALA A 194 3.76 -16.33 -16.47
C ALA A 194 5.25 -16.66 -16.65
N LYS A 195 5.66 -16.88 -17.91
CA LYS A 195 7.07 -17.14 -18.24
C LYS A 195 8.01 -15.99 -17.85
N LEU A 196 7.57 -14.74 -18.02
CA LEU A 196 8.35 -13.56 -17.67
C LEU A 196 8.49 -13.41 -16.15
N LEU A 197 7.43 -13.69 -15.40
CA LEU A 197 7.40 -13.55 -13.94
C LEU A 197 8.09 -14.71 -13.21
N LYS A 198 8.50 -15.77 -13.91
CA LYS A 198 9.22 -16.90 -13.30
C LYS A 198 10.48 -16.49 -12.53
N CYS A 199 11.20 -15.46 -12.97
CA CYS A 199 12.36 -14.96 -12.24
C CYS A 199 12.02 -14.29 -10.88
N ARG A 200 10.72 -14.11 -10.61
CA ARG A 200 10.16 -13.53 -9.38
C ARG A 200 9.43 -14.59 -8.53
N GLU A 201 9.58 -15.89 -8.80
CA GLU A 201 8.85 -16.95 -8.10
C GLU A 201 9.07 -16.98 -6.58
N ASN A 202 10.22 -16.50 -6.10
CA ASN A 202 10.57 -16.45 -4.68
C ASN A 202 10.45 -15.04 -4.07
N VAL A 203 9.75 -14.11 -4.74
CA VAL A 203 9.54 -12.77 -4.20
C VAL A 203 8.65 -12.85 -2.95
N LEU A 204 9.01 -12.10 -1.91
CA LEU A 204 8.12 -11.93 -0.76
C LEU A 204 7.15 -10.78 -1.02
N PRO A 205 5.86 -10.93 -0.66
CA PRO A 205 4.91 -9.84 -0.77
C PRO A 205 5.37 -8.62 0.01
N SER A 206 5.24 -7.44 -0.57
CA SER A 206 5.53 -6.15 0.04
C SER A 206 4.26 -5.32 0.02
N LEU A 207 3.98 -4.58 1.10
CA LEU A 207 2.90 -3.60 1.06
C LEU A 207 3.29 -2.51 0.05
N VAL A 208 2.51 -2.39 -1.01
CA VAL A 208 2.66 -1.35 -2.04
C VAL A 208 1.61 -0.26 -1.81
N HIS A 209 1.90 0.97 -2.25
CA HIS A 209 0.90 2.04 -2.37
C HIS A 209 -0.10 1.73 -3.49
N GLY A 210 0.36 1.16 -4.61
CA GLY A 210 -0.46 0.65 -5.72
C GLY A 210 -0.98 1.69 -6.71
N ASP A 211 -0.82 2.98 -6.39
CA ASP A 211 -1.13 4.13 -7.27
C ASP A 211 -0.09 5.27 -7.13
N LEU A 212 1.20 4.97 -6.92
CA LEU A 212 2.20 5.99 -6.59
C LEU A 212 2.78 6.69 -7.84
N TRP A 213 2.02 7.57 -8.47
CA TRP A 213 2.52 8.46 -9.52
C TRP A 213 2.90 9.85 -8.96
N GLY A 214 3.43 10.74 -9.81
CA GLY A 214 3.92 12.06 -9.37
C GLY A 214 2.88 12.94 -8.65
N GLY A 215 1.59 12.67 -8.83
CA GLY A 215 0.48 13.35 -8.17
C GLY A 215 0.17 12.86 -6.76
N ASN A 216 0.56 11.63 -6.39
CA ASN A 216 0.13 10.93 -5.17
C ASN A 216 1.19 10.94 -4.06
N TRP A 217 2.16 11.86 -4.14
CA TRP A 217 3.15 12.05 -3.08
C TRP A 217 3.63 13.50 -3.01
N SER A 218 4.07 13.93 -1.83
CA SER A 218 4.66 15.24 -1.62
C SER A 218 5.59 15.27 -0.41
N MET A 219 6.04 16.48 -0.06
CA MET A 219 6.64 16.77 1.24
C MET A 219 5.62 17.52 2.09
N THR A 220 5.65 17.29 3.40
CA THR A 220 4.90 18.03 4.43
C THR A 220 5.86 18.48 5.54
N THR A 221 5.39 19.28 6.48
CA THR A 221 6.10 19.50 7.75
C THR A 221 5.53 18.57 8.82
N ALA A 222 6.37 17.73 9.41
CA ALA A 222 6.04 16.94 10.59
C ALA A 222 7.12 17.17 11.65
N ASP A 223 6.73 17.40 12.90
CA ASP A 223 7.64 17.65 14.02
C ASP A 223 8.71 18.73 13.76
N GLY A 224 8.34 19.75 12.97
CA GLY A 224 9.23 20.86 12.62
C GLY A 224 10.23 20.56 11.51
N ALA A 225 10.19 19.38 10.89
CA ALA A 225 11.06 18.97 9.79
C ALA A 225 10.28 18.64 8.51
N PRO A 226 10.87 18.81 7.32
CA PRO A 226 10.31 18.30 6.07
C PRO A 226 10.30 16.76 6.05
N GLU A 227 9.14 16.16 5.82
CA GLU A 227 8.97 14.70 5.72
C GLU A 227 8.18 14.35 4.45
N PRO A 228 8.51 13.24 3.77
CA PRO A 228 7.76 12.79 2.60
C PRO A 228 6.44 12.17 3.05
N ILE A 229 5.40 12.42 2.25
CA ILE A 229 4.05 11.92 2.50
C ILE A 229 3.45 11.37 1.21
N ILE A 230 2.86 10.18 1.29
CA ILE A 230 2.11 9.53 0.21
C ILE A 230 0.62 9.55 0.53
N PHE A 231 -0.22 9.62 -0.49
CA PHE A 231 -1.67 9.78 -0.33
C PHE A 231 -2.41 9.26 -1.56
N ASP A 232 -3.71 9.00 -1.39
CA ASP A 232 -4.56 8.33 -2.38
C ASP A 232 -4.09 6.89 -2.72
N PRO A 233 -3.85 6.01 -1.72
CA PRO A 233 -3.38 4.65 -1.96
C PRO A 233 -4.47 3.70 -2.50
N SER A 234 -4.01 2.71 -3.27
CA SER A 234 -4.74 1.50 -3.67
C SER A 234 -3.93 0.25 -3.29
N SER A 235 -3.74 0.06 -1.99
CA SER A 235 -2.72 -0.86 -1.48
C SER A 235 -3.03 -2.34 -1.70
N SER A 236 -1.95 -3.11 -1.83
CA SER A 236 -1.98 -4.56 -1.76
C SER A 236 -0.62 -5.08 -1.28
N TYR A 237 -0.56 -6.33 -0.85
CA TYR A 237 0.68 -7.07 -0.75
C TYR A 237 1.02 -7.62 -2.14
N SER A 238 2.09 -7.11 -2.73
CA SER A 238 2.47 -7.36 -4.12
C SER A 238 3.98 -7.48 -4.25
N ASP A 239 4.46 -7.89 -5.41
CA ASP A 239 5.86 -7.70 -5.75
C ASP A 239 6.21 -6.21 -5.62
N PRO A 240 7.25 -5.82 -4.86
CA PRO A 240 7.62 -4.41 -4.71
C PRO A 240 7.95 -3.73 -6.05
N GLU A 241 8.33 -4.49 -7.08
CA GLU A 241 8.57 -3.94 -8.41
C GLU A 241 7.29 -3.45 -9.11
N PHE A 242 6.11 -3.92 -8.68
CA PHE A 242 4.82 -3.49 -9.20
C PHE A 242 4.63 -1.97 -9.09
N GLU A 243 5.05 -1.36 -7.97
CA GLU A 243 4.95 0.09 -7.75
C GLU A 243 5.72 0.89 -8.80
N PHE A 244 6.88 0.38 -9.26
CA PHE A 244 7.67 1.08 -10.27
C PHE A 244 6.96 1.21 -11.62
N GLY A 245 6.02 0.30 -11.92
CA GLY A 245 5.23 0.36 -13.14
C GLY A 245 4.50 1.70 -13.25
N ILE A 246 3.74 2.07 -12.22
CA ILE A 246 2.97 3.31 -12.23
C ILE A 246 3.84 4.56 -12.03
N MET A 247 4.85 4.46 -11.15
CA MET A 247 5.84 5.54 -10.93
C MET A 247 6.53 5.98 -12.23
N LYS A 248 6.77 5.04 -13.15
CA LYS A 248 7.42 5.31 -14.45
C LYS A 248 6.44 5.66 -15.55
N MET A 249 5.17 5.27 -15.45
CA MET A 249 4.15 5.49 -16.48
C MET A 249 3.71 6.96 -16.55
N PHE A 250 3.57 7.62 -15.40
CA PHE A 250 3.14 9.02 -15.30
C PHE A 250 4.22 9.82 -14.60
N GLU A 251 5.19 10.26 -15.41
CA GLU A 251 6.40 11.02 -15.07
C GLU A 251 6.48 11.52 -13.62
N ILE A 252 7.21 10.78 -12.79
CA ILE A 252 7.78 11.30 -11.55
C ILE A 252 8.90 12.34 -11.84
N GLN A 253 9.23 12.66 -13.09
CA GLN A 253 10.35 13.57 -13.42
C GLN A 253 10.07 14.52 -14.58
N LYS A 254 10.33 15.81 -14.35
CA LYS A 254 11.12 16.59 -15.31
C LYS A 254 12.60 16.23 -15.09
N ALA A 255 13.28 15.95 -16.19
CA ALA A 255 14.66 15.52 -16.33
C ALA A 255 15.66 16.18 -15.34
N ASP A 256 16.54 15.34 -14.76
CA ASP A 256 17.93 15.64 -14.33
C ASP A 256 18.36 15.11 -12.95
N LYS A 257 17.57 14.30 -12.23
CA LYS A 257 18.07 13.64 -11.01
C LYS A 257 17.67 12.16 -10.94
N PRO A 258 18.63 11.21 -10.94
CA PRO A 258 18.32 9.80 -11.03
C PRO A 258 17.61 9.26 -9.78
N VAL A 259 16.74 8.27 -9.98
CA VAL A 259 16.13 7.33 -9.00
C VAL A 259 17.17 6.52 -8.18
N SER A 260 18.44 6.97 -8.22
CA SER A 260 19.59 6.39 -7.55
C SER A 260 19.33 6.10 -6.08
N GLY A 261 18.63 6.95 -5.32
CA GLY A 261 18.35 6.67 -3.90
C GLY A 261 17.53 5.40 -3.65
N ILE A 262 16.51 5.15 -4.47
CA ILE A 262 15.66 3.94 -4.36
C ILE A 262 16.42 2.74 -4.92
N GLN A 263 16.95 2.86 -6.13
CA GLN A 263 17.64 1.76 -6.79
C GLN A 263 18.90 1.32 -6.01
N ILE A 264 19.65 2.24 -5.40
CA ILE A 264 20.79 1.94 -4.52
C ILE A 264 20.32 1.33 -3.20
N SER A 265 19.24 1.83 -2.58
CA SER A 265 18.73 1.24 -1.33
C SER A 265 18.23 -0.19 -1.54
N TRP A 266 17.56 -0.45 -2.65
CA TRP A 266 17.11 -1.79 -3.05
C TRP A 266 18.27 -2.71 -3.44
N GLN A 267 19.29 -2.19 -4.14
CA GLN A 267 20.48 -2.97 -4.50
C GLN A 267 21.29 -3.35 -3.23
N ILE A 268 21.39 -2.45 -2.26
CA ILE A 268 22.02 -2.74 -0.96
C ILE A 268 21.22 -3.80 -0.20
N ASP A 269 19.88 -3.79 -0.26
CA ASP A 269 19.06 -4.79 0.42
C ASP A 269 19.07 -6.15 -0.31
N SER A 270 19.07 -6.18 -1.64
CA SER A 270 19.25 -7.42 -2.42
C SER A 270 20.60 -8.08 -2.14
N ASP A 271 21.67 -7.29 -2.08
CA ASP A 271 23.02 -7.77 -1.79
C ASP A 271 23.12 -8.29 -0.34
N ARG A 272 22.44 -7.64 0.62
CA ARG A 272 22.34 -8.12 2.01
C ARG A 272 21.59 -9.44 2.12
N ARG A 273 20.47 -9.61 1.40
CA ARG A 273 19.70 -10.87 1.39
C ARG A 273 20.51 -12.03 0.81
N GLN A 274 21.31 -11.79 -0.23
CA GLN A 274 22.26 -12.79 -0.76
C GLN A 274 23.37 -13.15 0.25
N SER A 275 23.94 -12.16 0.96
CA SER A 275 24.99 -12.42 1.95
C SER A 275 24.51 -13.24 3.16
N ILE A 276 23.22 -13.15 3.51
CA ILE A 276 22.61 -13.94 4.59
C ILE A 276 22.38 -15.38 4.15
N SER A 277 22.08 -15.63 2.88
CA SER A 277 21.97 -17.00 2.35
C SER A 277 23.32 -17.72 2.26
N GLU A 278 24.44 -17.00 2.07
CA GLU A 278 25.79 -17.60 1.96
C GLU A 278 26.45 -17.90 3.32
N LEU A 279 25.91 -17.37 4.42
CA LEU A 279 26.39 -17.65 5.78
C LEU A 279 25.64 -18.81 6.46
N GLY A 280 24.75 -19.47 5.73
CA GLY A 280 23.87 -20.55 6.21
C GLY A 280 24.26 -21.97 5.79
N ASP A 281 25.35 -22.14 5.02
CA ASP A 281 25.90 -23.43 4.59
C ASP A 281 27.21 -23.78 5.32
#